data_AF-A0A087R499-F1
#
_entry.id   AF-A0A087R499-F1
#
_cell.length_a   1.000
_cell.length_b   1.000
_cell.length_c   1.000
_cell.angle_alpha   90.00
_cell.angle_beta   90.00
_cell.angle_gamma   90.00
#
_symmetry.space_group_name_H-M   'P 1'
#
loop_
_entity.id
_entity.type
_entity.pdbx_description
1 polymer ?
#
loop_
_entity_poly.entity_id
_entity_poly.type
_entity_poly.pdbx_seq_one_letter_code
_entity_poly.pdbx_strand_id
1 'polypeptide(L)'
;LEQNFPSGDPQWDPNNTEHRRRLNRYQKWVLYGIKHAIPRALNWSKLYEVKQGKNESPSVFLEKLKETARKYTDLKLETETKQQQLALIFMGQSAPDIKRKLQKLEGEDSKNLNKMLEVTWKVYNNREKEEQQRKEKKDKSRE
;
A
#
# COMPACT_ATOMS: atom_id res chain seq x y z
N LEU A 1 -13.35 -36.67 -1.32
CA LEU A 1 -12.95 -35.73 -0.25
C LEU A 1 -12.42 -36.49 0.95
N GLU A 2 -13.21 -37.35 1.60
CA GLU A 2 -12.80 -38.13 2.79
C GLU A 2 -11.46 -38.88 2.68
N GLN A 3 -11.10 -39.47 1.53
CA GLN A 3 -9.80 -40.16 1.39
C GLN A 3 -8.56 -39.23 1.40
N ASN A 4 -8.73 -37.94 1.06
CA ASN A 4 -7.65 -36.96 0.99
C ASN A 4 -7.79 -35.85 2.04
N PHE A 5 -8.99 -35.70 2.62
CA PHE A 5 -9.37 -34.70 3.62
C PHE A 5 -10.40 -35.36 4.57
N PRO A 6 -9.95 -36.31 5.39
CA PRO A 6 -10.81 -37.04 6.31
C PRO A 6 -11.34 -36.09 7.40
N SER A 7 -12.62 -36.24 7.74
CA SER A 7 -13.29 -35.47 8.80
C SER A 7 -12.98 -35.99 10.21
N GLY A 8 -12.52 -37.24 10.34
CA GLY A 8 -12.06 -37.87 11.57
C GLY A 8 -10.62 -38.38 11.46
N ASP A 9 -10.13 -39.05 12.51
CA ASP A 9 -8.77 -39.62 12.51
C ASP A 9 -8.64 -40.75 11.46
N PRO A 10 -7.79 -40.58 10.43
CA PRO A 10 -7.63 -41.59 9.38
C PRO A 10 -6.66 -42.72 9.74
N GLN A 11 -6.03 -42.69 10.91
CA GLN A 11 -5.07 -43.70 11.38
C GLN A 11 -3.91 -43.96 10.39
N TRP A 12 -3.42 -42.91 9.72
CA TRP A 12 -2.32 -43.02 8.76
C TRP A 12 -0.99 -43.31 9.46
N ASP A 13 -0.47 -44.53 9.29
CA ASP A 13 0.89 -44.90 9.68
C ASP A 13 1.96 -44.22 8.81
N PRO A 14 2.83 -43.35 9.36
CA PRO A 14 3.91 -42.68 8.62
C PRO A 14 4.97 -43.63 8.05
N ASN A 15 5.09 -44.85 8.57
CA ASN A 15 6.03 -45.86 8.10
C ASN A 15 5.53 -46.59 6.85
N ASN A 16 4.23 -46.51 6.57
CA ASN A 16 3.64 -47.01 5.34
C ASN A 16 3.79 -45.95 4.22
N THR A 17 4.38 -46.36 3.09
CA THR A 17 4.67 -45.46 1.95
C THR A 17 3.42 -44.84 1.32
N GLU A 18 2.32 -45.58 1.24
CA GLU A 18 1.05 -45.09 0.71
C GLU A 18 0.37 -44.11 1.67
N HIS A 19 0.41 -44.39 2.97
CA HIS A 19 -0.12 -43.50 4.00
C HIS A 19 0.68 -42.20 4.07
N ARG A 20 2.01 -42.27 3.95
CA ARG A 20 2.88 -41.09 3.86
C ARG A 20 2.56 -40.22 2.64
N ARG A 21 2.25 -40.84 1.48
CA ARG A 21 1.80 -40.11 0.29
C ARG A 21 0.47 -39.39 0.54
N ARG A 22 -0.47 -40.02 1.25
CA ARG A 22 -1.75 -39.40 1.65
C ARG A 22 -1.55 -38.23 2.60
N LEU A 23 -0.71 -38.38 3.62
CA LEU A 23 -0.35 -37.32 4.56
C LEU A 23 0.23 -36.09 3.85
N ASN A 24 1.17 -36.29 2.92
CA ASN A 24 1.75 -35.19 2.14
C ASN A 24 0.70 -34.46 1.29
N ARG A 25 -0.27 -35.18 0.71
CA ARG A 25 -1.37 -34.56 -0.02
C ARG A 25 -2.28 -33.77 0.92
N TYR A 26 -2.66 -34.35 2.06
CA TYR A 26 -3.48 -33.67 3.06
C TYR A 26 -2.85 -32.35 3.53
N GLN A 27 -1.57 -32.37 3.90
CA GLN A 27 -0.85 -31.16 4.32
C GLN A 27 -0.84 -30.07 3.23
N LYS A 28 -0.64 -30.44 1.96
CA LYS A 28 -0.72 -29.49 0.83
C LYS A 28 -2.12 -28.89 0.71
N TRP A 29 -3.17 -29.69 0.87
CA TRP A 29 -4.55 -29.23 0.81
C TRP A 29 -4.93 -28.35 2.01
N VAL A 30 -4.45 -28.66 3.22
CA VAL A 30 -4.64 -27.82 4.41
C VAL A 30 -3.98 -26.46 4.20
N LEU A 31 -2.73 -26.45 3.72
CA LEU A 31 -2.00 -25.22 3.42
C LEU A 31 -2.71 -24.40 2.34
N TYR A 32 -3.20 -25.05 1.28
CA TYR A 32 -3.99 -24.41 0.24
C TYR A 32 -5.29 -23.82 0.82
N GLY A 33 -6.03 -24.60 1.61
CA GLY A 33 -7.23 -24.15 2.31
C GLY A 33 -6.96 -22.93 3.19
N ILE A 34 -5.93 -22.95 4.03
CA ILE A 34 -5.57 -21.80 4.87
C ILE A 34 -5.24 -20.56 4.03
N LYS A 35 -4.52 -20.73 2.91
CA LYS A 35 -4.14 -19.62 2.02
C LYS A 35 -5.31 -19.02 1.24
N HIS A 36 -6.35 -19.80 0.96
CA HIS A 36 -7.42 -19.43 0.02
C HIS A 36 -8.82 -19.37 0.62
N ALA A 37 -9.08 -20.04 1.75
CA ALA A 37 -10.40 -20.16 2.35
C ALA A 37 -10.76 -19.00 3.28
N ILE A 38 -9.75 -18.32 3.86
CA ILE A 38 -9.96 -17.06 4.57
C ILE A 38 -9.70 -15.96 3.54
N PRO A 39 -10.74 -15.24 3.05
CA PRO A 39 -10.52 -14.03 2.28
C PRO A 39 -9.64 -13.12 3.14
N ARG A 40 -8.52 -12.63 2.60
CA ARG A 40 -7.74 -11.61 3.29
C ARG A 40 -8.71 -10.51 3.68
N ALA A 41 -8.90 -10.29 4.99
CA ALA A 41 -9.80 -9.25 5.46
C ALA A 41 -9.26 -7.91 4.92
N LEU A 42 -9.94 -7.36 3.91
CA LEU A 42 -9.52 -6.13 3.26
C LEU A 42 -9.71 -4.99 4.24
N ASN A 43 -8.61 -4.42 4.70
CA ASN A 43 -8.63 -3.33 5.64
C ASN A 43 -8.33 -2.02 4.91
N TRP A 44 -9.38 -1.47 4.29
CA TRP A 44 -9.32 -0.18 3.61
C TRP A 44 -9.09 0.98 4.58
N SER A 45 -9.56 0.89 5.84
CA SER A 45 -9.35 1.97 6.81
C SER A 45 -7.87 2.21 7.07
N LYS A 46 -7.06 1.14 7.12
CA LYS A 46 -5.59 1.25 7.21
C LYS A 46 -4.97 2.04 6.06
N LEU A 47 -5.49 1.89 4.84
CA LEU A 47 -5.04 2.69 3.70
C LEU A 47 -5.48 4.15 3.84
N TYR A 48 -6.71 4.40 4.28
CA TYR A 48 -7.25 5.75 4.48
C TYR A 48 -6.62 6.52 5.65
N GLU A 49 -6.06 5.81 6.64
CA GLU A 49 -5.31 6.39 7.77
C GLU A 49 -3.94 6.97 7.36
N VAL A 50 -3.36 6.52 6.25
CA VAL A 50 -2.06 7.00 5.79
C VAL A 50 -2.15 8.47 5.40
N LYS A 51 -1.26 9.31 5.94
CA LYS A 51 -1.17 10.73 5.58
C LYS A 51 0.28 11.11 5.32
N GLN A 52 0.48 12.08 4.44
CA GLN A 52 1.80 12.64 4.21
C GLN A 52 2.25 13.42 5.46
N GLY A 53 3.41 13.06 6.00
CA GLY A 53 4.04 13.80 7.09
C GLY A 53 4.48 15.20 6.65
N LYS A 54 4.61 16.14 7.60
CA LYS A 54 4.98 17.53 7.30
C LYS A 54 6.30 17.61 6.50
N ASN A 55 7.31 16.84 6.90
CA ASN A 55 8.64 16.85 6.28
C ASN A 55 8.88 15.58 5.43
N GLU A 56 7.82 14.84 5.11
CA GLU A 56 7.92 13.63 4.32
C GLU A 56 7.91 13.98 2.82
N SER A 57 8.92 13.49 2.09
CA SER A 57 8.99 13.75 0.65
C SER A 57 7.84 13.03 -0.08
N PRO A 58 7.37 13.58 -1.22
CA PRO A 58 6.25 12.99 -1.96
C PRO A 58 6.51 11.55 -2.42
N SER A 59 7.76 11.22 -2.78
CA SER A 59 8.15 9.86 -3.18
C SER A 59 8.07 8.87 -2.03
N VAL A 60 8.56 9.24 -0.83
CA VAL A 60 8.50 8.37 0.36
C VAL A 60 7.06 8.14 0.77
N PHE A 61 6.24 9.20 0.75
CA PHE A 61 4.81 9.09 1.02
C PHE A 61 4.10 8.15 0.03
N LEU A 62 4.40 8.26 -1.27
CA LEU A 62 3.80 7.38 -2.27
C LEU A 62 4.20 5.92 -2.07
N GLU A 63 5.47 5.62 -1.79
CA GLU A 63 5.90 4.24 -1.55
C GLU A 63 5.21 3.65 -0.31
N LYS A 64 5.12 4.40 0.79
CA LYS A 64 4.34 4.01 1.99
C LYS A 64 2.87 3.73 1.66
N LEU A 65 2.26 4.51 0.78
CA LEU A 65 0.89 4.31 0.32
C LEU A 65 0.74 3.00 -0.48
N LYS A 66 1.66 2.76 -1.43
CA LYS A 66 1.69 1.51 -2.24
C LYS A 66 1.92 0.28 -1.36
N GLU A 67 2.82 0.36 -0.39
CA GLU A 67 3.09 -0.73 0.55
C GLU A 67 1.86 -1.04 1.40
N THR A 68 1.19 0.00 1.93
CA THR A 68 -0.03 -0.17 2.72
C THR A 68 -1.15 -0.79 1.88
N ALA A 69 -1.32 -0.33 0.64
CA ALA A 69 -2.27 -0.91 -0.31
C ALA A 69 -1.95 -2.40 -0.57
N ARG A 70 -0.70 -2.75 -0.87
CA ARG A 70 -0.28 -4.17 -1.08
C ARG A 70 -0.51 -5.06 0.15
N LYS A 71 -0.34 -4.50 1.35
CA LYS A 71 -0.43 -5.24 2.62
C LYS A 71 -1.87 -5.47 3.07
N TYR A 72 -2.72 -4.46 2.93
CA TYR A 72 -4.05 -4.45 3.55
C TYR A 72 -5.21 -4.43 2.55
N THR A 73 -4.96 -4.21 1.25
CA THR A 73 -6.00 -4.17 0.22
C THR A 73 -5.65 -5.05 -0.99
N ASP A 74 -6.63 -5.32 -1.86
CA ASP A 74 -6.44 -6.05 -3.13
C ASP A 74 -6.12 -5.10 -4.30
N LEU A 75 -5.64 -3.90 -3.97
CA LEU A 75 -5.29 -2.87 -4.94
C LEU A 75 -3.93 -3.22 -5.58
N LYS A 76 -3.96 -4.24 -6.44
CA LYS A 76 -2.86 -4.55 -7.37
C LYS A 76 -2.82 -3.48 -8.45
N LEU A 77 -1.73 -2.71 -8.54
CA LEU A 77 -1.59 -1.51 -9.39
C LEU A 77 -1.41 -1.81 -10.89
N GLU A 78 -1.99 -2.93 -11.35
CA GLU A 78 -1.84 -3.46 -12.71
C GLU A 78 -2.87 -2.87 -13.68
N THR A 79 -4.00 -2.34 -13.16
CA THR A 79 -5.05 -1.74 -13.99
C THR A 79 -5.10 -0.22 -13.84
N GLU A 80 -5.45 0.45 -14.94
CA GLU A 80 -5.55 1.91 -15.00
C GLU A 80 -6.54 2.46 -13.96
N THR A 81 -7.70 1.84 -13.79
CA THR A 81 -8.71 2.23 -12.79
C THR A 81 -8.15 2.23 -11.37
N LYS A 82 -7.30 1.25 -11.02
CA LYS A 82 -6.68 1.16 -9.69
C LYS A 82 -5.58 2.21 -9.51
N GLN A 83 -4.87 2.56 -10.58
CA GLN A 83 -3.91 3.66 -10.57
C GLN A 83 -4.61 5.01 -10.36
N GLN A 84 -5.75 5.23 -11.03
CA GLN A 84 -6.58 6.42 -10.83
C GLN A 84 -7.12 6.49 -9.38
N GLN A 85 -7.55 5.36 -8.82
CA GLN A 85 -7.96 5.30 -7.41
C GLN A 85 -6.82 5.66 -6.46
N LEU A 86 -5.60 5.15 -6.71
CA LEU A 86 -4.43 5.52 -5.93
C LEU A 86 -4.11 7.02 -6.06
N ALA A 87 -4.24 7.61 -7.24
CA ALA A 87 -4.03 9.04 -7.47
C ALA A 87 -5.00 9.91 -6.65
N LEU A 88 -6.27 9.54 -6.60
CA LEU A 88 -7.27 10.22 -5.77
C LEU A 88 -6.95 10.13 -4.27
N ILE A 89 -6.54 8.94 -3.80
CA ILE A 89 -6.14 8.71 -2.41
C ILE A 89 -4.90 9.56 -2.08
N PHE A 90 -3.88 9.50 -2.94
CA PHE A 90 -2.65 10.28 -2.81
C PHE A 90 -2.93 11.79 -2.71
N MET A 91 -3.79 12.32 -3.59
CA MET A 91 -4.24 13.72 -3.52
C MET A 91 -4.96 14.05 -2.22
N GLY A 92 -5.89 13.18 -1.79
CA GLY A 92 -6.70 13.39 -0.60
C GLY A 92 -5.90 13.40 0.71
N GLN A 93 -4.84 12.60 0.76
CA GLN A 93 -3.97 12.36 1.93
C GLN A 93 -2.63 13.10 1.91
N SER A 94 -2.35 13.83 0.83
CA SER A 94 -1.20 14.73 0.72
C SER A 94 -1.28 15.88 1.73
N ALA A 95 -0.13 16.50 2.02
CA ALA A 95 -0.05 17.68 2.88
C ALA A 95 -0.95 18.82 2.33
N PRO A 96 -1.52 19.71 3.18
CA PRO A 96 -2.53 20.67 2.75
C PRO A 96 -2.11 21.62 1.62
N ASP A 97 -0.86 22.08 1.63
CA ASP A 97 -0.24 22.90 0.58
C ASP A 97 -0.14 22.16 -0.75
N ILE A 98 0.30 20.91 -0.70
CA ILE A 98 0.40 20.01 -1.86
C ILE A 98 -0.99 19.69 -2.40
N LYS A 99 -1.93 19.31 -1.52
CA LYS A 99 -3.32 19.01 -1.88
C LYS A 99 -3.99 20.16 -2.62
N ARG A 100 -3.85 21.40 -2.11
CA ARG A 100 -4.38 22.60 -2.79
C ARG A 100 -3.80 22.80 -4.18
N LYS A 101 -2.53 22.43 -4.41
CA LYS A 101 -1.92 22.53 -5.73
C LYS A 101 -2.41 21.43 -6.67
N LEU A 102 -2.55 20.21 -6.16
CA LEU A 102 -3.08 19.08 -6.93
C LEU A 102 -4.55 19.27 -7.32
N GLN A 103 -5.37 19.89 -6.47
CA GLN A 103 -6.78 20.21 -6.78
C GLN A 103 -6.95 21.20 -7.95
N LYS A 104 -5.89 21.92 -8.34
CA LYS A 104 -5.88 22.82 -9.49
C LYS A 104 -5.51 22.12 -10.79
N LEU A 105 -5.15 20.83 -10.74
CA LEU A 105 -4.97 20.03 -11.95
C LEU A 105 -6.35 19.69 -12.50
N GLU A 106 -6.52 19.86 -13.80
CA GLU A 106 -7.77 19.59 -14.51
C GLU A 106 -7.59 18.43 -15.50
N GLY A 107 -8.70 17.80 -15.91
CA GLY A 107 -8.67 16.76 -16.94
C GLY A 107 -7.86 15.52 -16.54
N GLU A 108 -7.11 14.99 -17.50
CA GLU A 108 -6.33 13.75 -17.35
C GLU A 108 -5.17 13.88 -16.35
N ASP A 109 -4.61 15.09 -16.21
CA ASP A 109 -3.54 15.39 -15.25
C ASP A 109 -4.01 15.22 -13.80
N SER A 110 -5.30 15.41 -13.53
CA SER A 110 -5.93 15.19 -12.21
C SER A 110 -6.07 13.73 -11.81
N LYS A 111 -5.78 12.80 -12.74
CA LYS A 111 -5.84 11.34 -12.50
C LYS A 111 -4.51 10.64 -12.78
N ASN A 112 -3.54 11.36 -13.34
CA ASN A 112 -2.21 10.84 -13.65
C ASN A 112 -1.26 10.98 -12.45
N LEU A 113 -0.96 9.85 -11.81
CA LEU A 113 -0.08 9.81 -10.64
C LEU A 113 1.33 10.37 -10.90
N ASN A 114 1.90 10.12 -12.08
CA ASN A 114 3.23 10.63 -12.42
C ASN A 114 3.22 12.16 -12.53
N LYS A 115 2.16 12.72 -13.12
CA LYS A 115 2.01 14.17 -13.21
C LYS A 115 1.82 14.80 -11.83
N MET A 116 1.02 14.16 -10.97
CA MET A 116 0.88 14.59 -9.58
C MET A 116 2.22 14.59 -8.86
N LEU A 117 3.02 13.53 -9.00
CA LEU A 117 4.34 13.45 -8.36
C LEU A 117 5.24 14.62 -8.78
N GLU A 118 5.29 14.96 -10.07
CA GLU A 118 6.08 16.10 -10.56
C GLU A 118 5.67 17.41 -9.87
N VAL A 119 4.36 17.65 -9.76
CA VAL A 119 3.80 18.85 -9.12
C VAL A 119 4.07 18.86 -7.62
N THR A 120 3.88 17.73 -6.94
CA THR A 120 4.14 17.61 -5.50
C THR A 120 5.61 17.83 -5.16
N TRP A 121 6.53 17.34 -5.99
CA TRP A 121 7.97 17.58 -5.84
C TRP A 121 8.33 19.06 -5.94
N LYS A 122 7.75 19.77 -6.90
CA LYS A 122 7.95 21.23 -7.04
C LYS A 122 7.48 21.99 -5.81
N VAL A 123 6.30 21.64 -5.28
CA VAL A 123 5.75 22.27 -4.07
C VAL A 123 6.62 21.97 -2.85
N TYR A 124 7.00 20.71 -2.66
CA TYR A 124 7.87 20.28 -1.56
C TYR A 124 9.20 21.02 -1.57
N ASN A 125 9.90 21.04 -2.71
CA ASN A 125 11.21 21.69 -2.82
C ASN A 125 11.14 23.21 -2.59
N ASN A 126 10.07 23.86 -3.06
CA ASN A 126 9.87 25.29 -2.81
C ASN A 126 9.68 25.58 -1.32
N ARG A 127 8.89 24.74 -0.63
CA ARG A 127 8.68 24.86 0.82
C ARG A 127 9.97 24.66 1.61
N GLU A 128 10.77 23.65 1.27
CA GLU A 128 12.08 23.41 1.91
C GLU A 128 13.02 24.62 1.76
N LYS A 129 13.08 25.20 0.54
CA LYS A 129 13.85 26.42 0.29
C LYS A 129 13.38 27.61 1.12
N GLU A 130 12.07 27.81 1.24
CA GLU A 130 11.50 28.88 2.06
C GLU A 130 11.78 28.69 3.55
N GLU A 131 11.66 27.46 4.07
CA GLU A 131 12.00 27.17 5.46
C GLU A 131 13.48 27.42 5.75
N GLN A 132 14.37 27.05 4.83
CA GLN A 132 15.80 27.28 4.95
C GLN A 132 16.13 28.79 4.98
N GLN A 133 15.58 29.58 4.07
CA GLN A 133 15.76 31.03 4.06
C GLN A 133 15.22 31.70 5.34
N ARG A 134 14.10 31.20 5.89
CA ARG A 134 13.55 31.72 7.14
C ARG A 134 14.44 31.41 8.34
N LYS A 135 15.11 30.25 8.36
CA LYS A 135 16.09 29.91 9.39
C LYS A 135 17.31 30.83 9.30
N GLU A 136 17.88 30.98 8.11
CA GLU A 136 19.05 31.86 7.88
C GLU A 136 18.77 33.33 8.26
N LYS A 137 17.56 33.85 7.96
CA LYS A 137 17.16 35.21 8.37
C LYS A 137 17.01 35.35 9.87
N LYS A 138 16.51 34.31 10.56
CA LYS A 138 16.39 34.32 12.03
C LYS A 138 17.75 34.27 12.69
N ASP A 139 18.67 33.47 12.17
CA ASP A 139 20.01 33.34 12.73
C ASP A 139 20.80 34.67 12.56
N LYS A 140 20.72 35.31 11.39
CA LYS A 140 21.30 36.66 11.16
C LYS A 140 20.69 37.78 11.99
N SER A 141 19.47 37.61 12.51
CA SER A 141 18.83 38.60 13.39
C SER A 141 19.14 38.40 14.87
N ARG A 142 19.83 37.30 15.21
CA ARG A 142 20.24 36.92 16.57
C ARG A 142 21.73 37.17 16.82
N GLU A 143 22.52 37.36 15.76
CA GLU A 143 23.87 37.96 15.79
C GLU A 143 23.76 39.49 15.85
#